data_AF-A0A7C6SUD1-F1
#
_entry.id   AF-A0A7C6SUD1-F1
#
_cell.length_a   1.000
_cell.length_b   1.000
_cell.length_c   1.000
_cell.angle_alpha   90.00
_cell.angle_beta   90.00
_cell.angle_gamma   90.00
#
_symmetry.space_group_name_H-M   'P 1'
#
loop_
_entity.id
_entity.type
_entity.pdbx_description
1 polymer ?
#
loop_
_entity_poly.entity_id
_entity_poly.type
_entity_poly.pdbx_seq_one_letter_code
_entity_poly.pdbx_strand_id
1 'polypeptide(L)'
;MSSLILYLITVFLFILSYIKDKDKTKQAFFKGCRSLSNMMPQFLGIIFIVGITLAMLKPETISSILGGSSGAFGIVLSAVLGSIAMMPTFVAFSTGDMLLKSGAGIAQVAALISTLTLIGIITIPMEANYIGKKATLYRNLLAFIFSIMVGFLIEEVIELL
;
A
#
# COMPACT_ATOMS: atom_id res chain seq x y z
N MET A 1 3.45 17.92 -12.25
CA MET A 1 3.98 17.99 -13.64
C MET A 1 4.20 16.62 -14.26
N SER A 2 4.65 15.60 -13.51
CA SER A 2 4.92 14.25 -14.04
C SER A 2 3.67 13.50 -14.56
N SER A 3 2.50 13.66 -13.93
CA SER A 3 1.25 13.02 -14.35
C SER A 3 0.77 13.49 -15.73
N LEU A 4 0.94 14.77 -16.04
CA LEU A 4 0.52 15.37 -17.30
C LEU A 4 1.30 14.79 -18.48
N ILE A 5 2.62 14.60 -18.31
CA ILE A 5 3.49 13.94 -19.29
C ILE A 5 3.02 12.52 -19.56
N LEU A 6 2.72 11.74 -18.51
CA LEU A 6 2.23 10.37 -18.64
C LEU A 6 0.90 10.30 -19.40
N TYR A 7 -0.04 11.22 -19.14
CA TYR A 7 -1.30 11.27 -19.87
C TYR A 7 -1.11 11.60 -21.34
N LEU A 8 -0.26 12.57 -21.67
CA LEU A 8 0.04 12.93 -23.05
C LEU A 8 0.65 11.75 -23.82
N ILE A 9 1.64 11.07 -23.23
CA ILE A 9 2.26 9.87 -23.82
C ILE A 9 1.22 8.78 -24.03
N THR A 10 0.35 8.55 -23.03
CA THR A 10 -0.69 7.52 -23.11
C THR A 10 -1.67 7.80 -24.25
N VAL A 11 -2.16 9.04 -24.36
CA VAL A 11 -3.05 9.46 -25.45
C VAL A 11 -2.38 9.29 -26.81
N PHE A 12 -1.11 9.71 -26.93
CA PHE A 12 -0.34 9.57 -28.15
C PHE A 12 -0.18 8.10 -28.57
N LEU A 13 0.24 7.23 -27.65
CA LEU A 13 0.38 5.79 -27.91
C LEU A 13 -0.97 5.12 -28.23
N PHE A 14 -2.05 5.54 -27.56
CA PHE A 14 -3.39 5.02 -27.83
C PHE A 14 -3.87 5.40 -29.23
N ILE A 15 -3.62 6.64 -29.67
CA ILE A 15 -3.92 7.09 -31.04
C ILE A 15 -3.11 6.28 -32.05
N LEU A 16 -1.80 6.11 -31.83
CA LEU A 16 -0.95 5.28 -32.70
C LEU A 16 -1.45 3.83 -32.78
N SER A 17 -1.81 3.24 -31.64
CA SER A 17 -2.40 1.90 -31.59
C SER A 17 -3.70 1.83 -32.38
N TYR A 18 -4.56 2.84 -32.23
CA TYR A 18 -5.86 2.90 -32.90
C TYR A 18 -5.72 3.03 -34.42
N ILE A 19 -4.75 3.84 -34.90
CA ILE A 19 -4.46 3.96 -36.33
C ILE A 19 -3.94 2.62 -36.89
N LYS A 20 -3.11 1.91 -36.12
CA LYS A 20 -2.48 0.65 -36.55
C LYS A 20 -3.45 -0.54 -36.57
N ASP A 21 -4.30 -0.68 -35.55
CA ASP A 21 -5.28 -1.76 -35.45
C ASP A 21 -6.45 -1.34 -34.56
N LYS A 22 -7.55 -0.92 -35.19
CA LYS A 22 -8.75 -0.42 -34.49
C LYS A 22 -9.41 -1.50 -33.65
N ASP A 23 -9.48 -2.73 -34.16
CA ASP A 23 -10.20 -3.82 -33.50
C ASP A 23 -9.43 -4.31 -32.27
N LYS A 24 -8.11 -4.49 -32.38
CA LYS A 24 -7.28 -4.82 -31.22
C LYS A 24 -7.29 -3.70 -30.18
N THR A 25 -7.25 -2.44 -30.61
CA THR A 25 -7.26 -1.29 -29.67
C THR A 25 -8.58 -1.21 -28.90
N LYS A 26 -9.73 -1.41 -29.58
CA LYS A 26 -11.04 -1.49 -28.91
C LYS A 26 -11.09 -2.66 -27.93
N GLN A 27 -10.63 -3.84 -28.33
CA GLN A 27 -10.60 -5.01 -27.43
C GLN A 27 -9.72 -4.78 -26.20
N ALA A 28 -8.54 -4.18 -26.38
CA ALA A 28 -7.64 -3.83 -25.28
C ALA A 28 -8.29 -2.80 -24.34
N PHE A 29 -8.96 -1.78 -24.89
CA PHE A 29 -9.69 -0.78 -24.11
C PHE A 29 -10.80 -1.43 -23.26
N PHE A 30 -11.66 -2.26 -23.84
CA PHE A 30 -12.72 -2.94 -23.10
C PHE A 30 -12.17 -3.92 -22.05
N LYS A 31 -11.06 -4.62 -22.33
CA LYS A 31 -10.37 -5.44 -21.33
C LYS A 31 -9.87 -4.59 -20.18
N GLY A 32 -9.27 -3.43 -20.46
CA GLY A 32 -8.85 -2.46 -19.44
C GLY A 32 -10.01 -1.98 -18.57
N CYS A 33 -11.10 -1.53 -19.19
CA CYS A 33 -12.31 -1.10 -18.48
C CYS A 33 -12.91 -2.24 -17.64
N ARG A 34 -12.91 -3.48 -18.14
CA ARG A 34 -13.41 -4.63 -17.37
C ARG A 34 -12.51 -4.96 -16.19
N SER A 35 -11.19 -4.90 -16.36
CA SER A 35 -10.24 -5.06 -15.25
C SER A 35 -10.46 -3.98 -14.18
N LEU A 36 -10.63 -2.72 -14.59
CA LEU A 36 -10.91 -1.62 -13.68
C LEU A 36 -12.24 -1.83 -12.94
N SER A 37 -13.30 -2.19 -13.65
CA SER A 37 -14.62 -2.47 -13.07
C SER A 37 -14.59 -3.64 -12.08
N ASN A 38 -13.76 -4.67 -12.32
CA ASN A 38 -13.59 -5.78 -11.37
C ASN A 38 -12.86 -5.34 -10.09
N MET A 39 -11.92 -4.39 -10.19
CA MET A 39 -11.14 -3.90 -9.04
C MET A 39 -11.88 -2.80 -8.25
N MET A 40 -12.78 -2.05 -8.89
CA MET A 40 -13.51 -0.93 -8.28
C MET A 40 -14.32 -1.28 -7.03
N PRO A 41 -15.13 -2.36 -7.00
CA PRO A 41 -15.90 -2.73 -5.80
C PRO A 41 -15.00 -2.98 -4.59
N GLN A 42 -13.90 -3.71 -4.79
CA GLN A 42 -12.94 -3.98 -3.71
C GLN A 42 -12.23 -2.69 -3.26
N PHE A 43 -11.85 -1.83 -4.21
CA PHE A 43 -11.24 -0.54 -3.92
C PHE A 43 -12.16 0.38 -3.11
N LEU A 44 -13.40 0.55 -3.57
CA LEU A 44 -14.41 1.37 -2.91
C LEU A 44 -14.75 0.82 -1.53
N GLY A 45 -14.87 -0.50 -1.39
CA GLY A 45 -15.11 -1.15 -0.11
C GLY A 45 -14.03 -0.81 0.92
N ILE A 46 -12.75 -0.89 0.52
CA ILE A 46 -11.65 -0.56 1.43
C ILE A 46 -11.60 0.94 1.73
N ILE A 47 -11.78 1.82 0.73
CA ILE A 47 -11.88 3.28 0.97
C ILE A 47 -13.00 3.59 1.96
N PHE A 48 -14.15 2.92 1.85
CA PHE A 48 -15.28 3.16 2.73
C PHE A 48 -14.98 2.71 4.16
N ILE A 49 -14.40 1.51 4.34
CA ILE A 49 -14.01 0.98 5.66
C ILE A 49 -12.94 1.86 6.31
N VAL A 50 -11.90 2.20 5.56
CA VAL A 50 -10.81 3.07 6.03
C VAL A 50 -11.36 4.46 6.35
N GLY A 51 -12.17 5.02 5.46
CA GLY A 51 -12.81 6.32 5.64
C GLY A 51 -13.71 6.39 6.88
N ILE A 52 -14.52 5.35 7.14
CA ILE A 52 -15.33 5.25 8.36
C ILE A 52 -14.42 5.12 9.59
N THR A 53 -13.40 4.29 9.50
CA THR A 53 -12.47 4.06 10.61
C THR A 53 -11.73 5.36 10.97
N LEU A 54 -11.27 6.11 9.98
CA LEU A 54 -10.67 7.44 10.15
C LEU A 54 -11.70 8.50 10.59
N ALA A 55 -12.97 8.40 10.19
CA ALA A 55 -14.01 9.30 10.67
C ALA A 55 -14.37 9.05 12.15
N MET A 56 -14.27 7.80 12.61
CA MET A 56 -14.44 7.45 14.03
C MET A 56 -13.20 7.73 14.87
N LEU A 57 -12.01 7.64 14.28
CA LEU A 57 -10.74 7.97 14.91
C LEU A 57 -10.48 9.47 14.79
N LYS A 58 -10.59 10.17 15.92
CA LYS A 58 -10.15 11.55 16.01
C LYS A 58 -8.69 11.70 15.52
N PRO A 59 -8.34 12.72 14.72
CA PRO A 59 -6.96 12.98 14.30
C PRO A 59 -6.00 13.05 15.49
N GLU A 60 -6.47 13.50 16.66
CA GLU A 60 -5.70 13.51 17.91
C GLU A 60 -5.34 12.08 18.39
N THR A 61 -6.24 11.11 18.19
CA THR A 61 -5.98 9.68 18.49
C THR A 61 -4.99 9.09 17.50
N ILE A 62 -5.10 9.43 16.20
CA ILE A 62 -4.15 8.96 15.18
C ILE A 62 -2.77 9.54 15.44
N SER A 63 -2.68 10.84 15.72
CA SER A 63 -1.41 11.52 16.00
C SER A 63 -0.75 11.03 17.30
N SER A 64 -1.53 10.73 18.35
CA SER A 64 -0.96 10.20 19.60
C SER A 64 -0.46 8.76 19.48
N ILE A 65 -1.11 7.91 18.67
CA ILE A 65 -0.78 6.47 18.58
C ILE A 65 0.17 6.18 17.39
N LEU A 66 -0.02 6.88 16.27
CA LEU A 66 0.67 6.66 14.99
C LEU A 66 1.39 7.91 14.48
N GLY A 67 1.33 9.05 15.17
CA GLY A 67 2.04 10.27 14.78
C GLY A 67 3.53 10.21 15.09
N GLY A 68 4.31 11.16 14.58
CA GLY A 68 5.76 11.19 14.78
C GLY A 68 6.18 11.15 16.26
N SER A 69 5.38 11.75 17.16
CA SER A 69 5.63 11.73 18.61
C SER A 69 5.49 10.34 19.27
N SER A 70 4.90 9.36 18.59
CA SER A 70 4.79 7.98 19.08
C SER A 70 6.12 7.21 19.03
N GLY A 71 7.10 7.73 18.29
CA GLY A 71 8.44 7.17 18.12
C GLY A 71 8.44 5.68 17.77
N ALA A 72 9.39 4.94 18.35
CA ALA A 72 9.56 3.51 18.12
C ALA A 72 8.30 2.67 18.40
N PHE A 73 7.45 3.07 19.36
CA PHE A 73 6.23 2.33 19.67
C PHE A 73 5.22 2.38 18.51
N GLY A 74 5.03 3.55 17.89
CA GLY A 74 4.15 3.68 16.74
C GLY A 74 4.64 2.92 15.51
N ILE A 75 5.96 2.83 15.32
CA ILE A 75 6.56 2.06 14.21
C ILE A 75 6.27 0.57 14.38
N VAL A 76 6.49 0.02 15.58
CA VAL A 76 6.21 -1.40 15.87
C VAL A 76 4.71 -1.69 15.75
N LEU A 77 3.86 -0.82 16.29
CA LEU A 77 2.40 -0.99 16.19
C LEU A 77 1.94 -0.98 14.73
N SER A 78 2.46 -0.05 13.93
CA SER A 78 2.19 0.04 12.50
C SER A 78 2.64 -1.21 11.74
N ALA A 79 3.82 -1.73 12.08
CA ALA A 79 4.34 -2.97 11.52
C ALA A 79 3.39 -4.15 11.82
N VAL A 80 2.90 -4.27 13.06
CA VAL A 80 1.93 -5.31 13.45
C VAL A 80 0.62 -5.17 12.69
N LEU A 81 0.06 -3.95 12.61
CA LEU A 81 -1.18 -3.69 11.88
C LEU A 81 -1.04 -4.02 10.39
N GLY A 82 0.06 -3.61 9.76
CA GLY A 82 0.35 -3.91 8.36
C GLY A 82 0.51 -5.42 8.10
N SER A 83 1.10 -6.17 9.04
CA SER A 83 1.25 -7.63 8.92
C SER A 83 -0.11 -8.36 8.84
N ILE A 84 -1.13 -7.81 9.50
CA ILE A 84 -2.50 -8.37 9.52
C ILE A 84 -3.30 -7.89 8.32
N ALA A 85 -3.14 -6.62 7.96
CA ALA A 85 -3.87 -5.99 6.88
C ALA A 85 -3.35 -6.46 5.53
N MET A 86 -4.00 -7.43 4.89
CA MET A 86 -3.66 -7.84 3.53
C MET A 86 -4.54 -7.08 2.53
N MET A 87 -3.96 -6.09 1.84
CA MET A 87 -4.68 -5.31 0.82
C MET A 87 -3.82 -5.13 -0.45
N PRO A 88 -4.44 -4.89 -1.61
CA PRO A 88 -3.69 -4.58 -2.82
C PRO A 88 -2.85 -3.31 -2.67
N THR A 89 -1.70 -3.26 -3.34
CA THR A 89 -0.71 -2.18 -3.21
C THR A 89 -1.26 -0.77 -3.42
N PHE A 90 -2.14 -0.57 -4.41
CA PHE A 90 -2.74 0.74 -4.67
C PHE A 90 -3.60 1.23 -3.49
N VAL A 91 -4.22 0.31 -2.75
CA VAL A 91 -5.04 0.62 -1.58
C VAL A 91 -4.17 0.97 -0.38
N ALA A 92 -3.06 0.26 -0.21
CA ALA A 92 -2.09 0.52 0.85
C ALA A 92 -1.53 1.94 0.75
N PHE A 93 -1.11 2.35 -0.46
CA PHE A 93 -0.61 3.70 -0.67
C PHE A 93 -1.68 4.78 -0.50
N SER A 94 -2.92 4.57 -0.98
CA SER A 94 -4.00 5.54 -0.74
C SER A 94 -4.36 5.66 0.75
N THR A 95 -4.32 4.54 1.48
CA THR A 95 -4.57 4.52 2.93
C THR A 95 -3.44 5.23 3.68
N GLY A 96 -2.19 5.00 3.27
CA GLY A 96 -1.02 5.70 3.80
C GLY A 96 -1.14 7.21 3.64
N ASP A 97 -1.52 7.70 2.46
CA ASP A 97 -1.75 9.14 2.22
C ASP A 97 -2.85 9.72 3.12
N MET A 98 -3.96 9.00 3.32
CA MET A 98 -5.01 9.43 4.26
C MET A 98 -4.51 9.46 5.70
N LEU A 99 -3.72 8.47 6.14
CA LEU A 99 -3.14 8.44 7.48
C LEU A 99 -2.18 9.60 7.70
N LEU A 100 -1.30 9.90 6.72
CA LEU A 100 -0.40 11.06 6.79
C LEU A 100 -1.18 12.37 6.91
N LYS A 101 -2.22 12.56 6.09
CA LYS A 101 -3.12 13.73 6.16
C LYS A 101 -3.87 13.82 7.49
N SER A 102 -4.05 12.69 8.18
CA SER A 102 -4.71 12.60 9.48
C SER A 102 -3.72 12.71 10.66
N GLY A 103 -2.44 13.01 10.41
CA GLY A 103 -1.43 13.25 11.43
C GLY A 103 -0.56 12.04 11.82
N ALA A 104 -0.64 10.93 11.06
CA ALA A 104 0.31 9.83 11.23
C ALA A 104 1.72 10.24 10.77
N GLY A 105 2.75 9.71 11.41
CA GLY A 105 4.14 9.97 11.04
C GLY A 105 4.57 9.13 9.83
N ILE A 106 5.55 9.64 9.10
CA ILE A 106 5.99 9.03 7.83
C ILE A 106 6.69 7.69 8.09
N ALA A 107 7.45 7.57 9.18
CA ALA A 107 8.09 6.34 9.61
C ALA A 107 7.07 5.23 9.91
N GLN A 108 5.98 5.58 10.59
CA GLN A 108 4.88 4.70 10.96
C GLN A 108 4.13 4.21 9.71
N VAL A 109 3.80 5.12 8.79
CA VAL A 109 3.16 4.76 7.52
C VAL A 109 4.09 3.91 6.64
N ALA A 110 5.39 4.18 6.63
CA ALA A 110 6.36 3.39 5.89
C ALA A 110 6.47 1.96 6.44
N ALA A 111 6.55 1.81 7.78
CA ALA A 111 6.56 0.50 8.42
C ALA A 111 5.28 -0.29 8.15
N LEU A 112 4.12 0.37 8.17
CA LEU A 112 2.82 -0.22 7.83
C LEU A 112 2.80 -0.76 6.39
N ILE A 113 3.19 0.06 5.41
CA ILE A 113 3.19 -0.34 4.00
C ILE A 113 4.22 -1.44 3.73
N SER A 114 5.37 -1.37 4.41
CA SER A 114 6.45 -2.36 4.27
C SER A 114 6.02 -3.73 4.80
N THR A 115 5.48 -3.82 6.02
CA THR A 115 4.99 -5.10 6.55
C THR A 115 3.83 -5.65 5.77
N LEU A 116 2.90 -4.78 5.36
CA LEU A 116 1.75 -5.15 4.53
C LEU A 116 2.13 -5.80 3.20
N THR A 117 3.27 -5.42 2.64
CA THR A 117 3.75 -5.95 1.37
C THR A 117 4.61 -7.20 1.57
N LEU A 118 5.47 -7.21 2.59
CA LEU A 118 6.49 -8.25 2.77
C LEU A 118 5.99 -9.46 3.56
N ILE A 119 5.06 -9.24 4.49
CA ILE A 119 4.53 -10.26 5.38
C ILE A 119 3.18 -10.70 4.86
N GLY A 120 3.01 -12.01 4.78
CA GLY A 120 1.77 -12.60 4.34
C GLY A 120 1.20 -13.51 5.40
N ILE A 121 0.69 -12.96 6.52
CA ILE A 121 0.12 -13.80 7.60
C ILE A 121 -0.94 -14.76 7.05
N ILE A 122 -1.79 -14.27 6.15
CA ILE A 122 -2.83 -15.06 5.50
C ILE A 122 -2.23 -16.08 4.51
N THR A 123 -1.07 -15.79 3.90
CA THR A 123 -0.39 -16.67 2.96
C THR A 123 0.62 -17.62 3.63
N ILE A 124 0.87 -17.51 4.94
CA ILE A 124 1.76 -18.44 5.69
C ILE A 124 1.43 -19.92 5.42
N PRO A 125 0.15 -20.38 5.44
CA PRO A 125 -0.14 -21.79 5.19
C PRO A 125 0.26 -22.22 3.78
N MET A 126 0.07 -21.34 2.80
CA MET A 126 0.48 -21.58 1.42
C MET A 126 2.01 -21.64 1.33
N GLU A 127 2.71 -20.64 1.85
CA GLU A 127 4.18 -20.57 1.84
C GLU A 127 4.80 -21.79 2.53
N ALA A 128 4.25 -22.20 3.66
CA ALA A 128 4.73 -23.36 4.41
C ALA A 128 4.69 -24.66 3.61
N ASN A 129 3.74 -24.80 2.67
CA ASN A 129 3.65 -25.96 1.79
C ASN A 129 4.68 -25.93 0.65
N TYR A 130 5.07 -24.75 0.18
CA TYR A 130 6.01 -24.63 -0.95
C TYR A 130 7.48 -24.59 -0.52
N ILE A 131 7.82 -23.83 0.52
CA ILE A 131 9.21 -23.60 0.96
C ILE A 131 9.54 -24.27 2.30
N GLY A 132 8.54 -24.89 2.95
CA GLY A 132 8.68 -25.52 4.25
C GLY A 132 8.42 -24.56 5.42
N LYS A 133 7.92 -25.12 6.53
CA LYS A 133 7.48 -24.37 7.72
C LYS A 133 8.60 -23.50 8.34
N LYS A 134 9.82 -24.05 8.47
CA LYS A 134 10.96 -23.33 9.06
C LYS A 134 11.37 -22.13 8.20
N ALA A 135 11.49 -22.34 6.89
CA ALA A 135 11.85 -21.26 5.96
C ALA A 135 10.78 -20.16 5.92
N THR A 136 9.49 -20.54 5.94
CA THR A 136 8.37 -19.59 6.00
C THR A 136 8.41 -18.73 7.25
N LEU A 137 8.69 -19.34 8.41
CA LEU A 137 8.81 -18.63 9.68
C LEU A 137 9.96 -17.62 9.61
N TYR A 138 11.15 -18.05 9.18
CA TYR A 138 12.30 -17.15 9.04
C TYR A 138 12.03 -16.03 8.04
N ARG A 139 11.38 -16.32 6.89
CA ARG A 139 11.01 -15.30 5.89
C ARG A 139 10.17 -14.19 6.49
N ASN A 140 9.08 -14.56 7.18
CA ASN A 140 8.15 -13.59 7.74
C ASN A 140 8.74 -12.84 8.94
N LEU A 141 9.54 -13.51 9.79
CA LEU A 141 10.21 -12.87 10.92
C LEU A 141 11.26 -11.85 10.44
N LEU A 142 12.10 -12.23 9.47
CA LEU A 142 13.11 -11.32 8.89
C LEU A 142 12.44 -10.15 8.17
N ALA A 143 11.35 -10.41 7.43
CA ALA A 143 10.57 -9.37 6.79
C ALA A 143 9.98 -8.37 7.81
N PHE A 144 9.50 -8.84 8.96
CA PHE A 144 8.98 -8.00 10.03
C PHE A 144 10.04 -7.10 10.64
N ILE A 145 11.19 -7.67 11.00
CA ILE A 145 12.32 -6.91 11.53
C ILE A 145 12.80 -5.88 10.49
N PHE A 146 12.94 -6.30 9.23
CA PHE A 146 13.35 -5.42 8.14
C PHE A 146 12.36 -4.25 7.95
N SER A 147 11.06 -4.51 8.02
CA SER A 147 10.04 -3.46 7.86
C SER A 147 10.10 -2.40 8.95
N ILE A 148 10.40 -2.81 10.19
CA ILE A 148 10.65 -1.89 11.30
C ILE A 148 11.90 -1.05 11.04
N MET A 149 12.99 -1.67 10.58
CA MET A 149 14.22 -0.96 10.21
C MET A 149 13.97 0.06 9.09
N VAL A 150 13.16 -0.27 8.10
CA VAL A 150 12.76 0.66 7.03
C VAL A 150 12.02 1.87 7.60
N GLY A 151 11.15 1.68 8.59
CA GLY A 151 10.49 2.78 9.29
C GLY A 151 11.50 3.76 9.90
N PHE A 152 12.48 3.26 10.67
CA PHE A 152 13.53 4.08 11.26
C PHE A 152 14.43 4.76 10.21
N LEU A 153 14.84 4.04 9.17
CA LEU A 153 15.67 4.60 8.11
C LEU A 153 14.96 5.76 7.39
N ILE A 154 13.65 5.64 7.18
CA ILE A 154 12.86 6.71 6.56
C ILE A 154 12.71 7.90 7.52
N GLU A 155 12.56 7.66 8.81
CA GLU A 155 12.57 8.73 9.83
C GLU A 155 13.87 9.54 9.76
N GLU A 156 15.01 8.85 9.78
CA GLU A 156 16.33 9.49 9.76
C GLU A 156 16.61 10.22 8.44
N VAL A 157 16.21 9.65 7.30
CA VAL A 157 16.34 10.32 5.99
C VAL A 157 15.50 11.60 5.92
N ILE A 158 14.34 11.63 6.57
CA ILE A 158 13.45 12.80 6.58
C ILE A 158 13.95 13.86 7.54
N GLU A 159 14.48 13.49 8.70
CA GLU A 159 15.12 14.46 9.62
C GLU A 159 16.35 15.15 9.00
N LEU A 160 17.03 14.48 8.06
CA LEU A 160 18.17 15.02 7.32
C LEU A 160 17.80 16.00 6.19
N LEU A 161 16.54 16.07 5.77
CA LEU A 161 16.04 16.84 4.62
C LEU A 161 15.39 18.17 5.05
#